data_AF-A0A3D1RCS3-F1
#
_entry.id   AF-A0A3D1RCS3-F1
#
_cell.length_a   1.000
_cell.length_b   1.000
_cell.length_c   1.000
_cell.angle_alpha   90.00
_cell.angle_beta   90.00
_cell.angle_gamma   90.00
#
_symmetry.space_group_name_H-M   'P 1'
#
loop_
_entity.id
_entity.type
_entity.pdbx_description
1 polymer ?
#
loop_
_entity_poly.entity_id
_entity_poly.type
_entity_poly.pdbx_seq_one_letter_code
_entity_poly.pdbx_strand_id
1 'polypeptide(L)' 'MKWLVYTLLLVLLLISVDAAAQCSMCTKTAAQLGEKPAKGMNSGIVYLMLTPFIIVGYIGVRWWRNRRNENQL' A
#
# COMPACT_ATOMS: atom_id res chain seq x y z
N MET A 1 19.41 -14.63 17.84
CA MET A 1 18.34 -15.00 16.89
C MET A 1 17.35 -13.86 16.61
N LYS A 2 16.74 -13.20 17.62
CA LYS A 2 15.76 -12.11 17.41
C LYS A 2 16.29 -10.96 16.53
N TRP A 3 17.52 -10.50 16.77
CA TRP A 3 18.16 -9.46 15.95
C TRP A 3 18.36 -9.86 14.48
N LEU A 4 18.68 -11.13 14.22
CA LEU A 4 18.80 -11.68 12.86
C LEU A 4 17.46 -11.66 12.11
N VAL A 5 16.36 -11.91 12.80
CA VAL A 5 15.00 -11.83 12.24
C VAL A 5 14.63 -10.39 11.92
N TYR A 6 14.94 -9.43 12.81
CA TYR A 6 14.69 -8.01 12.53
C TYR A 6 15.51 -7.47 11.37
N THR A 7 16.79 -7.83 11.27
CA THR A 7 17.64 -7.45 10.13
C THR A 7 17.14 -8.07 8.83
N LEU A 8 16.67 -9.33 8.85
CA LEU A 8 16.11 -9.99 7.66
C LEU A 8 14.82 -9.30 7.20
N LEU A 9 13.92 -8.96 8.13
CA LEU A 9 12.68 -8.24 7.84
C LEU A 9 12.94 -6.85 7.24
N LEU A 10 13.93 -6.12 7.78
CA LEU A 10 14.32 -4.81 7.27
C LEU A 10 14.85 -4.90 5.84
N VAL A 11 15.71 -5.88 5.55
CA VAL A 11 16.22 -6.10 4.19
C VAL A 11 15.09 -6.46 3.22
N LEU A 12 14.14 -7.30 3.63
CA LEU A 12 12.99 -7.67 2.79
C LEU A 12 12.11 -6.46 2.43
N LEU A 13 11.96 -5.50 3.33
CA LEU A 13 11.18 -4.26 3.11
C LEU A 13 11.86 -3.30 2.13
N LEU A 14 13.19 -3.39 1.97
CA LEU A 14 13.98 -2.50 1.11
C LEU A 14 14.12 -3.02 -0.33
N ILE A 15 13.70 -4.27 -0.59
CA ILE A 15 13.75 -4.86 -1.94
C ILE A 15 12.51 -4.40 -2.72
N SER A 16 12.72 -3.48 -3.66
CA SER A 16 11.73 -3.13 -4.68
C SER A 16 12.03 -3.87 -5.98
N VAL A 17 11.11 -4.73 -6.42
CA VAL A 17 11.16 -5.39 -7.73
C VAL A 17 10.20 -4.68 -8.69
N ASP A 18 10.62 -4.55 -9.96
CA ASP A 18 9.74 -4.10 -11.05
C ASP A 18 8.61 -5.13 -11.23
N ALA A 19 7.47 -4.85 -10.61
CA ALA A 19 6.29 -5.70 -10.69
C ALA A 19 5.48 -5.33 -11.94
N ALA A 20 5.35 -6.29 -12.87
CA ALA A 20 4.29 -6.23 -13.87
C ALA A 20 2.92 -6.20 -13.15
N ALA A 21 1.93 -5.53 -13.74
CA ALA A 21 0.60 -5.43 -13.15
C ALA A 21 0.07 -6.82 -12.75
N GLN A 22 -0.17 -7.03 -11.46
CA GLN A 22 -0.51 -8.35 -10.90
C GLN A 22 -1.96 -8.78 -11.19
N CYS A 23 -2.80 -7.86 -11.64
CA CYS A 23 -4.19 -8.14 -12.01
C CYS A 23 -4.32 -8.37 -13.52
N SER A 24 -4.70 -9.58 -13.92
CA SER A 24 -4.91 -9.98 -15.33
C SER A 24 -5.89 -9.08 -16.09
N MET A 25 -6.91 -8.56 -15.39
CA MET A 25 -7.85 -7.57 -15.94
C MET A 25 -7.17 -6.24 -16.29
N CYS A 26 -6.30 -5.74 -15.41
CA CYS A 26 -5.61 -4.47 -15.62
C CYS A 26 -4.65 -4.55 -16.81
N THR A 27 -3.98 -5.68 -17.00
CA THR A 27 -3.08 -5.91 -18.13
C THR A 27 -3.83 -5.96 -19.46
N LYS A 28 -4.97 -6.65 -19.51
CA LYS A 28 -5.79 -6.74 -20.73
C LYS A 28 -6.36 -5.37 -21.12
N THR A 29 -6.84 -4.60 -20.15
CA THR A 29 -7.33 -3.24 -20.38
C THR A 29 -6.20 -2.33 -20.83
N ALA A 30 -5.06 -2.31 -20.12
CA ALA A 30 -3.90 -1.48 -20.51
C ALA A 30 -3.42 -1.73 -21.94
N ALA A 31 -3.44 -2.99 -22.41
CA ALA A 31 -3.07 -3.34 -23.78
C ALA A 31 -3.98 -2.71 -24.86
N GLN A 32 -5.22 -2.35 -24.51
CA GLN A 32 -6.18 -1.71 -25.43
C GLN A 32 -6.11 -0.18 -25.41
N LEU A 33 -5.41 0.41 -24.43
CA LEU A 33 -5.44 1.84 -24.15
C LEU A 33 -4.27 2.64 -24.77
N GLY A 34 -3.27 1.98 -25.35
CA GLY A 34 -2.04 2.63 -25.81
C GLY A 34 -1.12 3.07 -24.65
N GLU A 35 0.09 3.56 -24.95
CA GLU A 35 1.15 3.72 -23.94
C GLU A 35 0.84 4.77 -22.85
N LYS A 36 0.37 5.97 -23.25
CA LYS A 36 0.09 7.07 -22.30
C LYS A 36 -1.04 6.74 -21.32
N PRO A 37 -2.21 6.24 -21.75
CA PRO A 37 -3.31 5.96 -20.82
C PRO A 37 -3.06 4.68 -20.00
N ALA A 38 -2.30 3.70 -20.53
CA ALA A 38 -1.84 2.54 -19.77
C ALA A 38 -0.98 2.94 -18.56
N LYS A 39 -0.08 3.94 -18.73
CA LYS A 39 0.73 4.46 -17.63
C LYS A 39 -0.12 5.16 -16.55
N GLY A 40 -1.11 5.94 -16.97
CA GLY A 40 -2.07 6.57 -16.06
C GLY A 40 -2.91 5.55 -15.27
N MET A 41 -3.29 4.44 -15.91
CA MET A 41 -4.03 3.36 -15.27
C MET A 41 -3.25 2.70 -14.13
N ASN A 42 -1.94 2.45 -14.32
CA ASN A 42 -1.10 1.86 -13.27
C ASN A 42 -1.01 2.77 -12.03
N SER A 43 -0.84 4.08 -12.24
CA SER A 43 -0.87 5.06 -11.15
C SER A 43 -2.22 5.06 -10.42
N GLY A 44 -3.32 4.88 -11.15
CA GLY A 44 -4.66 4.74 -10.55
C GLY A 44 -4.81 3.50 -9.67
N ILE A 45 -4.26 2.35 -10.07
CA ILE A 45 -4.28 1.11 -9.26
C ILE A 45 -3.55 1.32 -7.94
N VAL A 46 -2.34 1.88 -7.98
CA VAL A 46 -1.56 2.15 -6.76
C VAL A 46 -2.32 3.11 -5.86
N TYR A 47 -2.92 4.18 -6.41
CA TYR A 47 -3.73 5.13 -5.64
C TYR A 47 -4.91 4.44 -4.92
N LEU A 48 -5.67 3.61 -5.65
CA LEU A 48 -6.81 2.89 -5.09
C LEU A 48 -6.40 1.84 -4.06
N MET A 49 -5.25 1.18 -4.24
CA MET A 49 -4.72 0.22 -3.25
C MET A 49 -4.24 0.91 -1.98
N LEU A 50 -3.61 2.08 -2.07
CA LEU A 50 -3.10 2.82 -0.90
C LEU A 50 -4.22 3.49 -0.08
N THR A 51 -5.28 3.94 -0.76
CA THR A 51 -6.40 4.65 -0.15
C THR A 51 -7.01 3.94 1.08
N PRO A 52 -7.40 2.64 1.03
CA PRO A 52 -8.00 1.97 2.19
C PRO A 52 -7.04 1.87 3.38
N PHE A 53 -5.74 1.67 3.15
CA PHE A 53 -4.76 1.63 4.24
C PHE A 53 -4.60 2.98 4.93
N ILE A 54 -4.59 4.07 4.16
CA ILE A 54 -4.55 5.43 4.72
C ILE A 54 -5.79 5.70 5.56
N ILE A 55 -6.98 5.37 5.04
CA ILE A 55 -8.26 5.59 5.74
C ILE A 55 -8.30 4.82 7.06
N VAL A 56 -8.00 3.51 7.03
CA VAL A 56 -7.99 2.67 8.24
C VAL A 56 -6.93 3.16 9.24
N GLY A 57 -5.74 3.53 8.76
CA GLY A 57 -4.67 4.09 9.60
C GLY A 57 -5.11 5.38 10.29
N TYR A 58 -5.73 6.31 9.57
CA TYR A 58 -6.24 7.55 10.13
C TYR A 58 -7.33 7.32 11.19
N ILE A 59 -8.31 6.46 10.89
CA ILE A 59 -9.38 6.11 11.82
C ILE A 59 -8.81 5.44 13.07
N GLY A 60 -7.89 4.47 12.91
CA GLY A 60 -7.25 3.77 14.01
C GLY A 60 -6.46 4.70 14.94
N VAL A 61 -5.68 5.62 14.37
CA VAL A 61 -4.93 6.63 15.15
C VAL A 61 -5.89 7.57 15.89
N ARG A 62 -6.98 8.02 15.25
CA ARG A 62 -7.96 8.90 15.89
C ARG A 62 -8.71 8.18 17.02
N TRP A 63 -9.11 6.94 16.82
CA TRP A 63 -9.75 6.12 17.84
C TRP A 63 -8.84 5.88 19.05
N TRP A 64 -7.58 5.51 18.82
CA TRP A 64 -6.62 5.29 19.90
C TRP A 64 -6.36 6.55 20.72
N ARG A 65 -6.25 7.71 20.07
CA ARG A 65 -6.13 9.01 20.75
C ARG A 65 -7.35 9.32 21.60
N ASN A 66 -8.56 9.05 21.11
CA ASN A 66 -9.79 9.29 21.87
C ASN A 66 -9.86 8.41 23.13
N ARG A 67 -9.56 7.11 22.99
CA ARG A 67 -9.49 6.15 24.13
C ARG A 67 -8.45 6.56 25.16
N ARG A 68 -7.31 7.09 24.73
CA ARG A 68 -6.25 7.54 25.63
C ARG A 68 -6.67 8.80 26.40
N ASN A 69 -7.46 9.68 25.79
CA ASN A 69 -8.01 10.85 26.46
C ASN A 69 -9.13 10.49 27.45
N GLU A 70 -9.96 9.49 27.12
CA GLU A 70 -10.98 8.93 28.05
C GLU A 70 -10.33 8.31 29.30
N ASN A 71 -9.23 7.57 29.15
CA ASN A 71 -8.49 6.94 30.27
C ASN A 71 -7.65 7.93 31.12
N GLN A 72 -7.78 9.24 30.91
CA GLN A 72 -7.08 10.27 31.69
C GLN A 72 -8.05 11.17 32.49
N LEU A 73 -9.36 10.92 32.39
CA LEU A 73 -10.39 11.37 33.33
C LEU A 73 -10.63 10.29 34.40
#